data_AF-V6EXB7-F1
#
_entry.id   AF-V6EXB7-F1
#
_cell.length_a   1.000
_cell.length_b   1.000
_cell.length_c   1.000
_cell.angle_alpha   90.00
_cell.angle_beta   90.00
_cell.angle_gamma   90.00
#
_symmetry.space_group_name_H-M   'P 1'
#
loop_
_entity.id
_entity.type
_entity.pdbx_description
1 polymer ?
#
loop_
_entity_poly.entity_id
_entity_poly.type
_entity_poly.pdbx_seq_one_letter_code
_entity_poly.pdbx_strand_id
1 'polypeptide(L)'
;MAEGLTRPAGNAFQVVVASKPAGAPDALVINTPVRDAVIAEGTRIAVTVPSEAFAHTKADATVTLTATRDTGAALPAWMAFNPQTGTFEGTPPPGFKGEVVVRVVARDQDGREAVQTFKIVVGTAGQGNIAPGQRGGEGQGQGQGEGQGQPQGGEGQGQGQPQGVPGQTGDSGPMDGVKQANAKPIGRPSLTEQLHALSFKGGVARQIALFEAVKRGGKAA
;
A
#
# COMPACT_ATOMS: atom_id res chain seq x y z
N MET A 1 16.14 20.39 -5.49
CA MET A 1 16.48 19.96 -4.12
C MET A 1 15.41 20.51 -3.21
N ALA A 2 14.77 19.70 -2.38
CA ALA A 2 13.73 20.16 -1.45
C ALA A 2 14.31 21.23 -0.50
N GLU A 3 13.65 22.37 -0.36
CA GLU A 3 14.17 23.55 0.36
C GLU A 3 13.91 23.49 1.88
N GLY A 4 13.84 22.28 2.44
CA GLY A 4 13.47 22.02 3.84
C GLY A 4 11.96 21.91 4.04
N LEU A 5 11.51 22.05 5.28
CA LEU A 5 10.09 22.01 5.66
C LEU A 5 9.49 23.41 5.75
N THR A 6 8.18 23.51 5.55
CA THR A 6 7.42 24.75 5.76
C THR A 6 7.53 25.23 7.21
N ARG A 7 7.46 26.53 7.39
CA ARG A 7 7.53 27.23 8.70
C ARG A 7 6.27 28.07 8.89
N PRO A 8 5.12 27.44 9.16
CA PRO A 8 3.88 28.17 9.37
C PRO A 8 3.92 29.00 10.66
N ALA A 9 3.14 30.08 10.69
CA ALA A 9 2.88 30.80 11.93
C ALA A 9 1.91 29.97 12.78
N GLY A 10 2.43 29.35 13.86
CA GLY A 10 1.63 28.53 14.79
C GLY A 10 1.79 27.02 14.58
N ASN A 11 0.81 26.24 15.03
CA ASN A 11 0.94 24.78 15.19
C ASN A 11 0.55 23.96 13.94
N ALA A 12 0.60 24.52 12.73
CA ALA A 12 0.22 23.77 11.54
C ALA A 12 1.21 22.64 11.16
N PHE A 13 0.71 21.66 10.42
CA PHE A 13 1.52 20.53 9.96
C PHE A 13 2.57 21.02 8.96
N GLN A 14 3.81 20.56 9.14
CA GLN A 14 4.92 20.95 8.29
C GLN A 14 5.07 19.98 7.11
N VAL A 15 5.19 20.54 5.91
CA VAL A 15 5.33 19.78 4.66
C VAL A 15 6.61 20.20 3.95
N VAL A 16 7.03 19.46 2.94
CA VAL A 16 8.22 19.82 2.14
C VAL A 16 7.99 21.11 1.38
N VAL A 17 9.00 21.97 1.31
CA VAL A 17 9.02 23.10 0.38
C VAL A 17 9.51 22.63 -0.99
N ALA A 18 8.59 22.63 -1.95
CA ALA A 18 8.89 22.31 -3.35
C ALA A 18 9.30 23.57 -4.12
N SER A 19 10.21 23.41 -5.08
CA SER A 19 10.63 24.51 -5.94
C SER A 19 9.44 25.03 -6.78
N LYS A 20 9.27 26.35 -6.80
CA LYS A 20 8.23 27.04 -7.56
C LYS A 20 8.82 27.61 -8.87
N PRO A 21 8.33 27.21 -10.06
CA PRO A 21 8.73 27.86 -11.30
C PRO A 21 8.35 29.34 -11.29
N ALA A 22 9.18 30.20 -11.89
CA ALA A 22 8.90 31.63 -11.99
C ALA A 22 7.57 31.87 -12.73
N GLY A 23 6.68 32.65 -12.13
CA GLY A 23 5.35 32.95 -12.67
C GLY A 23 4.29 31.85 -12.48
N ALA A 24 4.63 30.69 -11.91
CA ALA A 24 3.63 29.67 -11.57
C ALA A 24 2.79 30.09 -10.35
N PRO A 25 1.54 29.63 -10.22
CA PRO A 25 0.77 29.80 -9.00
C PRO A 25 1.36 28.98 -7.83
N ASP A 26 0.95 29.31 -6.61
CA ASP A 26 1.22 28.46 -5.46
C ASP A 26 0.47 27.12 -5.60
N ALA A 27 1.05 26.05 -5.06
CA ALA A 27 0.50 24.71 -5.15
C ALA A 27 0.75 23.90 -3.88
N LEU A 28 -0.22 23.07 -3.53
CA LEU A 28 -0.12 21.99 -2.55
C LEU A 28 -0.27 20.67 -3.31
N VAL A 29 0.70 19.78 -3.19
CA VAL A 29 0.78 18.54 -3.98
C VAL A 29 1.16 17.35 -3.12
N ILE A 30 0.86 16.15 -3.63
CA ILE A 30 1.43 14.90 -3.11
C ILE A 30 2.90 14.86 -3.49
N ASN A 31 3.76 14.46 -2.55
CA ASN A 31 5.21 14.35 -2.78
C ASN A 31 5.69 12.90 -2.63
N THR A 32 5.64 12.36 -1.41
CA THR A 32 6.00 10.95 -1.14
C THR A 32 4.76 10.15 -0.74
N PRO A 33 4.55 8.93 -1.27
CA PRO A 33 3.43 8.10 -0.84
C PRO A 33 3.57 7.71 0.63
N VAL A 34 2.50 7.87 1.40
CA VAL A 34 2.42 7.34 2.78
C VAL A 34 2.39 5.82 2.72
N ARG A 35 3.25 5.17 3.51
CA ARG A 35 3.35 3.70 3.55
C ARG A 35 2.28 3.11 4.45
N ASP A 36 1.84 1.92 4.09
CA ASP A 36 0.99 1.10 4.96
C ASP A 36 1.72 0.74 6.26
N ALA A 37 0.99 0.71 7.36
CA ALA A 37 1.48 0.31 8.67
C ALA A 37 0.89 -1.04 9.07
N VAL A 38 1.71 -1.91 9.66
CA VAL A 38 1.28 -3.20 10.21
C VAL A 38 1.66 -3.23 11.68
N ILE A 39 0.67 -3.39 12.54
CA ILE A 39 0.81 -3.35 14.00
C ILE A 39 0.34 -4.67 14.59
N ALA A 40 1.07 -5.18 15.58
CA ALA A 40 0.68 -6.38 16.30
C ALA A 40 -0.65 -6.18 17.04
N GLU A 41 -1.42 -7.26 17.18
CA GLU A 41 -2.67 -7.25 17.94
C GLU A 41 -2.44 -6.86 19.41
N GLY A 42 -3.45 -6.24 20.02
CA GLY A 42 -3.42 -5.84 21.44
C GLY A 42 -2.41 -4.74 21.77
N THR A 43 -1.73 -4.16 20.78
CA THR A 43 -0.73 -3.11 20.97
C THR A 43 -1.33 -1.74 20.70
N ARG A 44 -0.89 -0.72 21.44
CA ARG A 44 -1.20 0.68 21.13
C ARG A 44 -0.62 1.04 19.77
N ILE A 45 -1.42 1.64 18.90
CA ILE A 45 -0.95 2.18 17.62
C ILE A 45 -0.34 3.57 17.83
N ALA A 46 0.71 3.85 17.07
CA ALA A 46 1.30 5.18 16.89
C ALA A 46 1.85 5.25 15.46
N VAL A 47 1.07 5.80 14.53
CA VAL A 47 1.42 5.88 13.11
C VAL A 47 1.45 7.34 12.70
N THR A 48 2.54 7.79 12.10
CA THR A 48 2.71 9.20 11.73
C THR A 48 2.73 9.36 10.21
N VAL A 49 1.96 10.32 9.70
CA VAL A 49 2.07 10.80 8.33
C VAL A 49 3.41 11.54 8.19
N PRO A 50 4.33 11.08 7.31
CA PRO A 50 5.61 11.77 7.13
C PRO A 50 5.41 13.20 6.63
N SER A 51 6.25 14.14 7.05
CA SER A 51 6.25 15.51 6.51
C SER A 51 6.50 15.54 4.99
N GLU A 52 7.23 14.54 4.49
CA GLU A 52 7.51 14.32 3.06
C GLU A 52 6.27 13.88 2.26
N ALA A 53 5.17 13.54 2.92
CA ALA A 53 3.96 13.06 2.25
C ALA A 53 3.39 14.11 1.29
N PHE A 54 3.46 15.37 1.68
CA PHE A 54 2.97 16.49 0.91
C PHE A 54 4.08 17.50 0.67
N ALA A 55 3.92 18.34 -0.34
CA ALA A 55 4.78 19.48 -0.55
C ALA A 55 3.97 20.72 -0.92
N HIS A 56 4.47 21.88 -0.50
CA HIS A 56 3.92 23.18 -0.85
C HIS A 56 5.00 24.06 -1.48
N THR A 57 4.65 24.87 -2.47
CA THR A 57 5.60 25.77 -3.16
C THR A 57 5.88 27.09 -2.42
N LYS A 58 5.43 27.21 -1.17
CA LYS A 58 5.50 28.42 -0.33
C LYS A 58 6.02 28.01 1.04
N ALA A 59 7.10 28.63 1.48
CA ALA A 59 7.81 28.23 2.69
C ALA A 59 7.04 28.53 3.98
N ASP A 60 6.19 29.55 4.00
CA ASP A 60 5.36 29.95 5.16
C ASP A 60 3.92 29.39 5.07
N ALA A 61 3.66 28.45 4.16
CA ALA A 61 2.33 27.87 3.99
C ALA A 61 1.84 27.15 5.26
N THR A 62 0.59 27.40 5.60
CA THR A 62 -0.12 26.77 6.72
C THR A 62 -0.96 25.62 6.19
N VAL A 63 -0.54 24.39 6.51
CA VAL A 63 -1.23 23.16 6.07
C VAL A 63 -1.93 22.51 7.26
N THR A 64 -3.22 22.27 7.13
CA THR A 64 -4.01 21.50 8.09
C THR A 64 -4.28 20.11 7.52
N LEU A 65 -4.04 19.08 8.31
CA LEU A 65 -4.44 17.72 7.95
C LEU A 65 -5.82 17.40 8.52
N THR A 66 -6.60 16.63 7.77
CA THR A 66 -7.78 15.93 8.28
C THR A 66 -7.71 14.47 7.89
N ALA A 67 -8.30 13.60 8.70
CA ALA A 67 -8.27 12.17 8.46
C ALA A 67 -9.66 11.56 8.64
N THR A 68 -10.06 10.74 7.67
CA THR A 68 -11.27 9.94 7.67
C THR A 68 -10.95 8.54 7.19
N ARG A 69 -11.94 7.65 7.20
CA ARG A 69 -11.87 6.45 6.36
C ARG A 69 -11.91 6.83 4.88
N ASP A 70 -11.45 5.92 4.02
CA ASP A 70 -11.54 6.04 2.56
C ASP A 70 -12.96 6.31 2.06
N THR A 71 -13.96 5.78 2.75
CA THR A 71 -15.39 5.98 2.47
C THR A 71 -15.92 7.35 2.91
N GLY A 72 -15.11 8.18 3.55
CA GLY A 72 -15.53 9.45 4.17
C GLY A 72 -16.15 9.28 5.57
N ALA A 73 -16.33 8.05 6.05
CA ALA A 73 -16.77 7.80 7.41
C ALA A 73 -15.73 8.22 8.46
N ALA A 74 -16.18 8.48 9.69
CA ALA A 74 -15.29 8.75 10.81
C ALA A 74 -14.31 7.58 11.05
N LEU A 75 -13.13 7.90 11.60
CA LEU A 75 -12.19 6.90 12.08
C LEU A 75 -12.85 6.03 13.16
N PRO A 76 -12.43 4.76 13.33
CA PRO A 76 -12.90 3.93 14.43
C PRO A 76 -12.74 4.64 15.77
N ALA A 77 -13.69 4.46 16.69
CA ALA A 77 -13.71 5.20 17.96
C ALA A 77 -12.45 5.01 18.83
N TRP A 78 -11.71 3.91 18.61
CA TRP A 78 -10.45 3.62 19.29
C TRP A 78 -9.23 4.33 18.68
N MET A 79 -9.37 5.00 17.54
CA MET A 79 -8.31 5.67 16.77
C MET A 79 -8.58 7.18 16.70
N ALA A 80 -7.67 7.97 17.27
CA ALA A 80 -7.66 9.41 17.20
C ALA A 80 -6.57 9.89 16.23
N PHE A 81 -6.79 11.05 15.60
CA PHE A 81 -5.82 11.70 14.72
C PHE A 81 -5.46 13.09 15.26
N ASN A 82 -4.17 13.35 15.42
CA ASN A 82 -3.65 14.68 15.74
C ASN A 82 -3.25 15.39 14.44
N PRO A 83 -3.99 16.43 14.01
CA PRO A 83 -3.73 17.12 12.74
C PRO A 83 -2.49 18.00 12.76
N GLN A 84 -1.92 18.32 13.93
CA GLN A 84 -0.72 19.14 14.07
C GLN A 84 0.54 18.31 13.87
N THR A 85 0.56 17.10 14.44
CA THR A 85 1.71 16.18 14.33
C THR A 85 1.55 15.15 13.21
N GLY A 86 0.35 15.03 12.63
CA GLY A 86 0.02 13.99 11.67
C GLY A 86 0.01 12.58 12.28
N THR A 87 -0.20 12.45 13.59
CA THR A 87 -0.10 11.16 14.30
C THR A 87 -1.48 10.55 14.53
N PHE A 88 -1.62 9.27 14.17
CA PHE A 88 -2.71 8.40 14.55
C PHE A 88 -2.33 7.64 15.81
N GLU A 89 -3.20 7.69 16.83
CA GLU A 89 -2.98 7.04 18.10
C GLU A 89 -4.23 6.34 18.59
N GLY A 90 -4.07 5.26 19.35
CA GLY A 90 -5.21 4.47 19.79
C GLY A 90 -4.86 3.07 20.25
N THR A 91 -5.83 2.36 20.79
CA THR A 91 -5.69 0.95 21.15
C THR A 91 -6.85 0.17 20.56
N PRO A 92 -6.61 -0.71 19.57
CA PRO A 92 -7.66 -1.56 19.01
C PRO A 92 -8.36 -2.36 20.13
N PRO A 93 -9.68 -2.57 20.06
CA PRO A 93 -10.39 -3.36 21.05
C PRO A 93 -9.90 -4.82 21.02
N PRO A 94 -9.98 -5.55 22.16
CA PRO A 94 -9.57 -6.95 22.21
C PRO A 94 -10.22 -7.79 21.10
N GLY A 95 -9.41 -8.57 20.40
CA GLY A 95 -9.86 -9.43 19.30
C GLY A 95 -10.04 -8.72 17.94
N PHE A 96 -9.80 -7.41 17.85
CA PHE A 96 -9.78 -6.73 16.55
C PHE A 96 -8.58 -7.18 15.71
N LYS A 97 -8.89 -7.76 14.55
CA LYS A 97 -7.93 -8.10 13.48
C LYS A 97 -8.49 -7.57 12.17
N GLY A 98 -7.71 -6.78 11.45
CA GLY A 98 -8.17 -6.24 10.17
C GLY A 98 -7.43 -5.01 9.71
N GLU A 99 -7.93 -4.41 8.64
CA GLU A 99 -7.37 -3.17 8.07
C GLU A 99 -8.32 -1.98 8.25
N VAL A 100 -7.74 -0.83 8.54
CA VAL A 100 -8.40 0.48 8.46
C VAL A 100 -7.76 1.21 7.30
N VAL A 101 -8.53 1.42 6.22
CA VAL A 101 -8.11 2.26 5.10
C VAL A 101 -8.39 3.70 5.47
N VAL A 102 -7.32 4.50 5.56
CA VAL A 102 -7.35 5.88 6.02
C VAL A 102 -7.12 6.81 4.85
N ARG A 103 -7.96 7.83 4.72
CA ARG A 103 -7.82 8.95 3.80
C ARG A 103 -7.38 10.18 4.57
N VAL A 104 -6.22 10.74 4.21
CA VAL A 104 -5.69 11.99 4.74
C VAL A 104 -5.83 13.08 3.68
N VAL A 105 -6.40 14.20 4.07
CA VAL A 105 -6.49 15.41 3.25
C VAL A 105 -5.60 16.48 3.87
N ALA A 106 -4.59 16.91 3.13
CA ALA A 106 -3.86 18.13 3.40
C ALA A 106 -4.59 19.29 2.74
N ARG A 107 -4.85 20.36 3.49
CA ARG A 107 -5.48 21.57 3.00
C ARG A 107 -4.70 22.81 3.41
N ASP A 108 -4.44 23.72 2.48
CA ASP A 108 -3.79 25.00 2.77
C ASP A 108 -4.81 26.13 3.07
N GLN A 109 -4.31 27.29 3.49
CA GLN A 109 -5.13 28.48 3.77
C GLN A 109 -5.90 29.02 2.56
N ASP A 110 -5.44 28.72 1.35
CA ASP A 110 -6.07 29.14 0.09
C ASP A 110 -7.14 28.14 -0.38
N GLY A 111 -7.37 27.06 0.39
CA GLY A 111 -8.36 26.03 0.12
C GLY A 111 -7.94 24.97 -0.87
N ARG A 112 -6.66 24.89 -1.26
CA ARG A 112 -6.17 23.80 -2.12
C ARG A 112 -6.03 22.52 -1.29
N GLU A 113 -6.30 21.39 -1.92
CA GLU A 113 -6.28 20.09 -1.26
C GLU A 113 -5.38 19.07 -1.98
N ALA A 114 -4.65 18.29 -1.20
CA ALA A 114 -3.95 17.09 -1.65
C ALA A 114 -4.40 15.91 -0.79
N VAL A 115 -4.64 14.75 -1.41
CA VAL A 115 -5.27 13.60 -0.75
C VAL A 115 -4.38 12.38 -0.89
N GLN A 116 -4.17 11.67 0.21
CA GLN A 116 -3.50 10.37 0.21
C GLN A 116 -4.33 9.34 0.97
N THR A 117 -4.23 8.08 0.55
CA THR A 117 -4.87 6.95 1.21
C THR A 117 -3.82 5.90 1.52
N PHE A 118 -3.84 5.34 2.72
CA PHE A 118 -2.96 4.26 3.17
C PHE A 118 -3.68 3.35 4.16
N LYS A 119 -3.09 2.18 4.45
CA LYS A 119 -3.69 1.19 5.34
C LYS A 119 -2.99 1.15 6.69
N ILE A 120 -3.79 1.03 7.76
CA ILE A 120 -3.31 0.62 9.08
C ILE A 120 -3.87 -0.77 9.34
N VAL A 121 -3.00 -1.77 9.33
CA VAL A 121 -3.34 -3.17 9.54
C VAL A 121 -3.03 -3.56 10.99
N VAL A 122 -4.00 -4.16 11.68
CA VAL A 122 -3.82 -4.76 13.01
C VAL A 122 -3.84 -6.28 12.85
N GLY A 123 -2.75 -6.93 13.26
CA GLY A 123 -2.49 -8.35 13.04
C GLY A 123 -1.51 -8.58 11.89
N THR A 124 -1.70 -9.64 11.12
CA THR A 124 -0.81 -9.98 10.02
C THR A 124 -1.25 -9.28 8.73
N ALA A 125 -0.30 -8.77 7.95
CA ALA A 125 -0.58 -8.24 6.62
C ALA A 125 -1.36 -9.28 5.78
N GLY A 126 -2.54 -8.89 5.28
CA GLY A 126 -3.41 -9.77 4.49
C GLY A 126 -4.58 -10.43 5.26
N GLN A 127 -4.74 -10.21 6.56
CA GLN A 127 -5.90 -10.69 7.35
C GLN A 127 -7.06 -9.67 7.43
N GLY A 128 -7.04 -8.63 6.58
CA GLY A 128 -8.10 -7.65 6.46
C GLY A 128 -9.41 -8.28 5.95
N ASN A 129 -10.40 -8.37 6.83
CA ASN A 129 -11.74 -8.96 6.66
C ASN A 129 -11.81 -10.49 6.82
N ILE A 130 -11.81 -10.98 8.06
CA ILE A 130 -12.60 -12.18 8.38
C ILE A 130 -14.03 -11.74 8.72
N ALA A 131 -14.96 -11.99 7.80
CA ALA A 131 -16.39 -11.97 8.11
C ALA A 131 -16.67 -12.96 9.26
N PRO A 132 -17.69 -12.73 10.12
CA PRO A 132 -18.09 -13.72 11.12
C PRO A 132 -18.61 -14.97 10.38
N GLY A 133 -17.74 -15.96 10.21
CA GLY A 133 -18.05 -17.17 9.44
C GLY A 133 -16.96 -18.25 9.42
N GLN A 134 -15.67 -17.93 9.64
CA GLN A 134 -14.63 -18.96 9.78
C GLN A 134 -14.23 -19.16 11.24
N ARG A 135 -15.07 -19.89 11.98
CA ARG A 135 -14.58 -20.82 13.01
C ARG A 135 -14.57 -22.20 12.38
N GLY A 136 -13.41 -22.82 12.24
CA GLY A 136 -13.31 -24.20 11.81
C GLY A 136 -11.87 -24.63 11.61
N GLY A 137 -11.28 -25.25 12.63
CA GLY A 137 -9.96 -25.87 12.51
C GLY A 137 -9.25 -26.11 13.84
N GLU A 138 -9.95 -26.64 14.85
CA GLU A 138 -9.27 -27.37 15.92
C GLU A 138 -8.60 -28.61 15.33
N GLY A 139 -7.28 -28.72 15.48
CA GLY A 139 -6.48 -29.87 15.08
C GLY A 139 -5.35 -30.06 16.08
N GLN A 140 -5.68 -30.73 17.19
CA GLN A 140 -4.73 -31.19 18.19
C GLN A 140 -3.78 -32.21 17.54
N GLY A 141 -2.48 -31.92 17.51
CA GLY A 141 -1.43 -32.86 17.11
C GLY A 141 -0.64 -33.33 18.33
N GLN A 142 -1.21 -34.24 19.12
CA GLN A 142 -0.44 -35.09 20.02
C GLN A 142 0.02 -36.32 19.23
N GLY A 143 1.31 -36.41 18.94
CA GLY A 143 1.94 -37.59 18.35
C GLY A 143 2.95 -38.19 19.31
N GLN A 144 2.49 -39.04 20.23
CA GLN A 144 3.32 -40.01 20.93
C GLN A 144 3.29 -41.31 20.12
N GLY A 145 4.46 -41.86 19.82
CA GLY A 145 4.61 -43.09 19.05
C GLY A 145 6.01 -43.67 19.25
N GLU A 146 6.27 -44.15 20.47
CA GLU A 146 7.40 -45.02 20.78
C GLU A 146 7.05 -46.45 20.34
N GLY A 147 7.95 -47.10 19.60
CA GLY A 147 7.81 -48.48 19.17
C GLY A 147 9.13 -49.02 18.64
N GLN A 148 9.98 -49.50 19.56
CA GLN A 148 11.22 -50.21 19.27
C GLN A 148 10.92 -51.67 18.88
N GLY A 149 11.66 -52.22 17.91
CA GLY A 149 11.62 -53.63 17.55
C GLY A 149 12.62 -54.01 16.45
N GLN A 150 13.80 -54.47 16.87
CA GLN A 150 14.78 -55.31 16.14
C GLN A 150 14.89 -56.64 16.93
N PRO A 151 15.52 -57.78 16.48
CA PRO A 151 16.39 -58.03 15.31
C PRO A 151 16.27 -59.46 14.64
N GLN A 152 17.28 -59.82 13.80
CA GLN A 152 17.76 -61.15 13.29
C GLN A 152 17.19 -61.64 11.92
N GLY A 153 17.94 -62.18 10.94
CA GLY A 153 19.37 -62.53 10.73
C GLY A 153 19.54 -63.50 9.52
N GLY A 154 20.72 -63.56 8.86
CA GLY A 154 21.18 -64.63 7.91
C GLY A 154 21.35 -64.22 6.43
N GLU A 155 22.54 -63.81 5.93
CA GLU A 155 23.61 -64.59 5.20
C GLU A 155 23.26 -64.99 3.73
N GLY A 156 24.03 -64.79 2.64
CA GLY A 156 25.38 -64.24 2.39
C GLY A 156 25.80 -64.22 0.89
N GLN A 157 26.91 -63.52 0.62
CA GLN A 157 28.00 -63.69 -0.40
C GLN A 157 27.74 -63.66 -1.93
N GLY A 158 28.54 -62.84 -2.65
CA GLY A 158 28.84 -62.98 -4.09
C GLY A 158 29.57 -61.77 -4.72
N GLN A 159 30.82 -61.98 -5.17
CA GLN A 159 31.78 -60.99 -5.68
C GLN A 159 31.57 -60.65 -7.18
N GLY A 160 32.07 -59.49 -7.66
CA GLY A 160 32.45 -59.30 -9.08
C GLY A 160 32.32 -57.88 -9.67
N GLN A 161 33.45 -57.19 -9.85
CA GLN A 161 33.72 -56.23 -10.96
C GLN A 161 34.34 -57.04 -12.13
N PRO A 162 34.37 -56.61 -13.43
CA PRO A 162 34.75 -55.25 -13.89
C PRO A 162 34.14 -54.71 -15.23
N GLN A 163 34.50 -53.44 -15.48
CA GLN A 163 34.66 -52.60 -16.70
C GLN A 163 34.21 -53.06 -18.12
N GLY A 164 33.72 -52.07 -18.90
CA GLY A 164 33.79 -52.04 -20.36
C GLY A 164 33.30 -50.71 -20.97
N VAL A 165 34.19 -50.01 -21.71
CA VAL A 165 33.90 -48.95 -22.71
C VAL A 165 34.23 -49.53 -24.10
N PRO A 166 33.59 -49.10 -25.22
CA PRO A 166 34.11 -47.97 -26.02
C PRO A 166 33.04 -47.16 -26.80
N GLY A 167 33.42 -46.00 -27.38
CA GLY A 167 32.52 -45.02 -28.03
C GLY A 167 32.44 -44.99 -29.57
N GLN A 168 31.88 -43.88 -30.10
CA GLN A 168 31.97 -43.28 -31.46
C GLN A 168 31.02 -42.05 -31.47
N THR A 169 31.38 -40.77 -31.64
CA THR A 169 31.98 -39.94 -32.73
C THR A 169 31.18 -39.80 -34.03
N GLY A 170 30.90 -38.53 -34.42
CA GLY A 170 30.37 -38.06 -35.73
C GLY A 170 28.84 -37.92 -35.73
N ASP A 171 28.17 -36.92 -36.31
CA ASP A 171 28.48 -36.12 -37.50
C ASP A 171 27.54 -34.90 -37.60
N SER A 172 27.89 -33.94 -38.46
CA SER A 172 27.36 -32.57 -38.54
C SER A 172 26.35 -32.36 -39.68
N GLY A 173 25.11 -31.96 -39.35
CA GLY A 173 24.13 -31.23 -40.21
C GLY A 173 23.70 -31.89 -41.54
N PRO A 174 22.87 -31.24 -42.39
CA PRO A 174 21.92 -30.13 -42.16
C PRO A 174 20.45 -30.60 -42.38
N MET A 175 19.43 -29.78 -42.09
CA MET A 175 18.12 -29.80 -42.80
C MET A 175 17.23 -28.63 -42.37
N ASP A 176 17.08 -27.68 -43.30
CA ASP A 176 15.97 -26.74 -43.40
C ASP A 176 14.61 -27.48 -43.42
N GLY A 177 13.61 -26.97 -42.69
CA GLY A 177 12.26 -27.54 -42.80
C GLY A 177 11.21 -27.21 -41.74
N VAL A 178 10.75 -25.96 -41.69
CA VAL A 178 9.33 -25.56 -41.54
C VAL A 178 8.54 -25.90 -40.24
N LYS A 179 7.94 -24.83 -39.68
CA LYS A 179 6.82 -24.71 -38.71
C LYS A 179 7.13 -24.94 -37.22
N GLN A 180 7.69 -23.90 -36.59
CA GLN A 180 7.49 -23.67 -35.17
C GLN A 180 6.27 -22.76 -34.97
N ALA A 181 5.24 -23.31 -34.32
CA ALA A 181 4.06 -22.59 -33.91
C ALA A 181 4.44 -21.48 -32.92
N ASN A 182 3.87 -20.31 -33.17
CA ASN A 182 4.07 -19.05 -32.48
C ASN A 182 3.74 -19.18 -30.97
N ALA A 183 4.76 -19.38 -30.14
CA ALA A 183 4.65 -19.22 -28.69
C ALA A 183 4.56 -17.72 -28.38
N LYS A 184 3.40 -17.31 -27.86
CA LYS A 184 3.10 -15.95 -27.42
C LYS A 184 4.03 -15.59 -26.25
N PRO A 185 4.90 -14.56 -26.34
CA PRO A 185 5.59 -14.10 -25.16
C PRO A 185 4.57 -13.33 -24.28
N ILE A 186 4.29 -13.86 -23.09
CA ILE A 186 3.61 -13.10 -22.03
C ILE A 186 4.62 -12.07 -21.52
N GLY A 187 4.76 -10.99 -22.27
CA GLY A 187 5.44 -9.78 -21.82
C GLY A 187 4.56 -9.08 -20.78
N ARG A 188 5.17 -8.62 -19.70
CA ARG A 188 4.51 -7.69 -18.77
C ARG A 188 4.07 -6.46 -19.57
N PRO A 189 2.84 -5.95 -19.40
CA PRO A 189 2.36 -4.81 -20.17
C PRO A 189 3.29 -3.62 -19.96
N SER A 190 3.57 -2.91 -21.04
CA SER A 190 4.38 -1.69 -20.99
C SER A 190 3.69 -0.63 -20.13
N LEU A 191 4.46 0.29 -19.54
CA LEU A 191 3.93 1.41 -18.75
C LEU A 191 2.91 2.24 -19.57
N THR A 192 3.09 2.31 -20.89
CA THR A 192 2.17 2.97 -21.83
C THR A 192 0.84 2.23 -21.97
N GLU A 193 0.82 0.89 -21.90
CA GLU A 193 -0.41 0.09 -21.89
C GLU A 193 -1.12 0.11 -20.52
N GLN A 194 -0.36 0.21 -19.42
CA GLN A 194 -0.92 0.39 -18.08
C GLN A 194 -1.59 1.76 -17.91
N LEU A 195 -1.07 2.80 -18.55
CA LEU A 195 -1.67 4.14 -18.56
C LEU A 195 -2.97 4.19 -19.38
N HIS A 196 -3.12 3.38 -20.43
CA HIS A 196 -4.34 3.38 -21.26
C HIS A 196 -5.51 2.64 -20.60
N ALA A 197 -5.25 1.63 -19.77
CA ALA A 197 -6.27 0.89 -19.03
C ALA A 197 -6.97 1.71 -17.90
N LEU A 198 -6.40 2.86 -17.52
CA LEU A 198 -6.95 3.73 -16.48
C LEU A 198 -7.88 4.84 -17.01
N SER A 199 -8.09 4.94 -18.32
CA SER A 199 -8.92 6.01 -18.89
C SER A 199 -10.40 5.67 -19.08
N PHE A 200 -10.88 4.50 -18.66
CA PHE A 200 -12.30 4.16 -18.80
C PHE A 200 -12.86 3.36 -17.60
N LYS A 201 -12.87 3.95 -16.39
CA LYS A 201 -13.98 3.85 -15.42
C LYS A 201 -13.74 4.73 -14.19
N GLY A 202 -13.64 6.05 -14.39
CA GLY A 202 -13.53 7.05 -13.33
C GLY A 202 -14.63 8.09 -13.44
N GLY A 203 -15.88 7.66 -13.57
CA GLY A 203 -17.01 8.57 -13.51
C GLY A 203 -17.33 8.94 -12.06
N VAL A 204 -16.74 10.01 -11.55
CA VAL A 204 -17.43 10.98 -10.68
C VAL A 204 -16.81 12.36 -10.96
N ALA A 205 -17.28 12.98 -12.04
CA ALA A 205 -17.11 14.40 -12.24
C ALA A 205 -18.02 15.15 -11.25
N ARG A 206 -17.39 16.04 -10.49
CA ARG A 206 -17.86 17.39 -10.14
C ARG A 206 -19.37 17.56 -9.88
N GLN A 207 -19.72 17.73 -8.61
CA GLN A 207 -20.62 18.82 -8.22
C GLN A 207 -20.10 19.48 -6.94
N ILE A 208 -19.31 20.55 -7.11
CA ILE A 208 -19.19 21.63 -6.14
C ILE A 208 -19.66 22.89 -6.87
N ALA A 209 -20.76 23.47 -6.38
CA ALA A 209 -20.92 24.91 -6.18
C ALA A 209 -22.34 25.15 -5.61
N LEU A 210 -22.44 25.05 -4.29
CA LEU A 210 -23.60 25.50 -3.53
C LEU A 210 -23.22 26.82 -2.84
N PHE A 211 -24.05 27.84 -3.09
CA PHE A 211 -24.13 29.18 -2.50
C PHE A 211 -23.05 30.21 -2.84
N GLU A 212 -23.42 31.14 -3.73
CA GLU A 212 -22.88 32.50 -3.77
C GLU A 212 -23.93 33.52 -3.32
N ALA A 213 -23.54 34.30 -2.30
CA ALA A 213 -23.88 35.69 -1.98
C ALA A 213 -25.33 36.10 -1.66
N VAL A 214 -25.62 36.18 -0.35
CA VAL A 214 -26.50 37.20 0.23
C VAL A 214 -25.72 38.53 0.37
N LYS A 215 -26.42 39.64 0.10
CA LYS A 215 -26.16 41.05 0.48
C LYS A 215 -25.33 41.97 -0.45
N ARG A 216 -26.07 42.68 -1.31
CA ARG A 216 -26.20 44.16 -1.42
C ARG A 216 -27.31 44.39 -2.45
N GLY A 217 -28.41 45.11 -2.23
CA GLY A 217 -28.61 46.37 -1.54
C GLY A 217 -29.23 47.36 -2.54
N GLY A 218 -30.57 47.41 -2.60
CA GLY A 218 -31.44 48.51 -3.08
C GLY A 218 -31.21 49.19 -4.44
N LYS A 219 -32.24 49.19 -5.32
CA LYS A 219 -32.98 50.40 -5.74
C LYS A 219 -34.15 50.07 -6.66
N ALA A 220 -35.21 50.86 -6.49
CA ALA A 220 -36.44 50.89 -7.28
C ALA A 220 -36.23 51.26 -8.76
N ALA A 221 -37.14 50.78 -9.60
CA ALA A 221 -37.85 51.55 -10.62
C ALA A 221 -39.17 50.82 -10.93
#